data_AF-A0A4R2L9Q5-F1
#
_entry.id   AF-A0A4R2L9Q5-F1
#
_cell.length_a   1.000
_cell.length_b   1.000
_cell.length_c   1.000
_cell.angle_alpha   90.00
_cell.angle_beta   90.00
_cell.angle_gamma   90.00
#
_symmetry.space_group_name_H-M   'P 1'
#
loop_
_entity.id
_entity.type
_entity.pdbx_description
1 polymer ?
#
loop_
_entity_poly.entity_id
_entity_poly.type
_entity_poly.pdbx_seq_one_letter_code
_entity_poly.pdbx_strand_id
1 'polypeptide(L)'
;MKRLAQWLLRAVIALLALVVLSVVAVGIWGYQRNELPLPVAVGKLEALATGRFPALAEPLGRTLDVLGLRDLPLAAGTFPPVAQWQGIGAQPEASGVPPPLEFRRVEVHDPATLIAAIRAAQPGDVIELAAGVYPLNVRGIDVSRGGTAERPIVVRAARLGDAQLRMNTLEGFVVGAPYWRFENLDIRGVCPDHDDCEHAFHIVGRGHHTVVRNSRLYDFNAMIKANGFEIEGRFTAPDAALIEGNSLYNTAVRNTGNSVTPIDVVGADGWVIRGNLIADFIKGRSDRTSYGAFVKGNAQGTVIERNLVICEMHLSGQAGVRIGLSLGGGGTDASYCRANDCSTEHRDGIIRNNLVLNCANDVGIYLNRAAGSRVYNNTLYRTVGIDARFGETDADIRNNVLTGRIKGRDGASVNEADNLIGSRREFERWFMEPDVADFGLRDGDAIVSHGKPLPGVTDDLCGNPRNPSQPDLGAIEFGKLPCHPNQAPR
;
A
#
# COMPACT_ATOMS: atom_id res chain seq x y z
N MET A 1 -9.89 49.90 39.62
CA MET A 1 -8.94 49.44 38.58
C MET A 1 -8.73 47.93 38.56
N LYS A 2 -8.33 47.25 39.65
CA LYS A 2 -8.10 45.78 39.67
C LYS A 2 -9.32 44.92 39.25
N ARG A 3 -10.53 45.25 39.72
CA ARG A 3 -11.77 44.52 39.35
C ARG A 3 -12.15 44.69 37.87
N LEU A 4 -11.94 45.87 37.30
CA LEU A 4 -12.19 46.14 35.88
C LEU A 4 -11.19 45.39 34.99
N ALA A 5 -9.91 45.37 35.37
CA ALA A 5 -8.88 44.60 34.68
C ALA A 5 -9.15 43.09 34.73
N GLN A 6 -9.60 42.55 35.88
CA GLN A 6 -10.00 41.15 36.00
C GLN A 6 -11.23 40.82 35.15
N TRP A 7 -12.20 41.73 35.07
CA TRP A 7 -13.40 41.53 34.25
C TRP A 7 -13.07 41.56 32.75
N LEU A 8 -12.26 42.53 32.31
CA LEU A 8 -11.77 42.61 30.94
C LEU A 8 -10.95 41.37 30.55
N LEU A 9 -10.07 40.88 31.43
CA LEU A 9 -9.31 39.67 31.20
C LEU A 9 -10.22 38.44 31.02
N ARG A 10 -11.25 38.28 31.87
CA ARG A 10 -12.24 37.20 31.74
C ARG A 10 -13.04 37.31 30.45
N ALA A 11 -13.45 38.51 30.06
CA ALA A 11 -14.17 38.75 28.81
C ALA A 11 -13.32 38.39 27.58
N VAL A 12 -12.03 38.75 27.58
CA VAL A 12 -11.09 38.39 26.51
C VAL A 12 -10.89 36.87 26.43
N ILE A 13 -10.71 36.19 27.57
CA ILE A 13 -10.58 34.72 27.62
C ILE A 13 -11.85 34.04 27.09
N ALA A 14 -13.04 34.51 27.48
CA ALA A 14 -14.30 33.95 27.01
C ALA A 14 -14.48 34.14 25.49
N LEU A 15 -14.09 35.31 24.96
CA LEU A 15 -14.15 35.59 23.53
C LEU A 15 -13.19 34.67 22.75
N LEU A 16 -11.97 34.48 23.24
CA LEU A 16 -11.00 33.54 22.66
C LEU A 16 -11.53 32.11 22.64
N ALA A 17 -12.12 31.64 23.74
CA ALA A 17 -12.72 30.30 23.81
C ALA A 17 -13.87 30.13 22.80
N LEU A 18 -14.73 31.13 22.64
CA LEU A 18 -15.81 31.15 21.65
C LEU A 18 -15.29 31.08 20.22
N VAL A 19 -14.23 31.83 19.91
CA VAL A 19 -13.57 31.78 18.59
C VAL A 19 -13.01 30.39 18.32
N VAL A 20 -12.31 29.78 19.28
CA VAL A 20 -11.74 28.43 19.10
C VAL A 20 -12.83 27.39 18.93
N LEU A 21 -13.90 27.42 19.73
CA LEU A 21 -15.06 26.52 19.57
C LEU A 21 -15.75 26.70 18.22
N SER A 22 -15.86 27.94 17.73
CA SER A 22 -16.44 28.22 16.41
C SER A 22 -15.55 27.67 15.29
N VAL A 23 -14.23 27.79 15.41
CA VAL A 23 -13.26 27.19 14.47
C VAL A 23 -13.36 25.67 14.46
N VAL A 24 -13.46 25.02 15.64
CA VAL A 24 -13.68 23.58 15.76
C VAL A 24 -14.98 23.18 15.06
N ALA A 25 -16.09 23.84 15.39
CA ALA A 25 -17.40 23.51 14.84
C ALA A 25 -17.46 23.72 13.31
N VAL A 26 -16.98 24.86 12.80
CA VAL A 26 -16.95 25.16 11.36
C VAL A 26 -15.99 24.26 10.62
N GLY A 27 -14.83 23.96 11.20
CA GLY A 27 -13.85 23.05 10.60
C GLY A 27 -14.39 21.62 10.53
N ILE A 28 -14.97 21.11 11.62
CA ILE A 28 -15.58 19.77 11.65
C ILE A 28 -16.74 19.72 10.67
N TRP A 29 -17.62 20.73 10.69
CA TRP A 29 -18.73 20.82 9.76
C TRP A 29 -18.26 20.87 8.30
N GLY A 30 -17.22 21.64 7.99
CA GLY A 30 -16.64 21.72 6.66
C GLY A 30 -16.05 20.39 6.20
N TYR A 31 -15.38 19.66 7.09
CA TYR A 31 -14.85 18.33 6.81
C TYR A 31 -15.96 17.26 6.73
N GLN A 32 -17.00 17.33 7.55
CA GLN A 32 -18.18 16.46 7.52
C GLN A 32 -19.04 16.69 6.28
N ARG A 33 -19.08 17.92 5.75
CA ARG A 33 -19.68 18.21 4.44
C ARG A 33 -18.94 17.52 3.29
N ASN A 34 -17.68 17.15 3.51
CA ASN A 34 -16.91 16.28 2.61
C ASN A 34 -16.94 14.80 3.06
N GLU A 35 -17.88 14.45 3.95
CA GLU A 35 -18.13 13.11 4.48
C GLU A 35 -16.92 12.46 5.16
N LEU A 36 -16.02 13.28 5.72
CA LEU A 36 -14.91 12.76 6.50
C LEU A 36 -15.41 12.21 7.85
N PRO A 37 -14.92 11.04 8.29
CA PRO A 37 -15.16 10.56 9.64
C PRO A 37 -14.70 11.61 10.66
N LEU A 38 -15.44 11.75 11.77
CA LEU A 38 -15.18 12.80 12.77
C LEU A 38 -13.72 12.83 13.28
N PRO A 39 -13.05 11.70 13.61
CA PRO A 39 -11.65 11.74 14.02
C PRO A 39 -10.70 12.25 12.92
N VAL A 40 -11.04 12.00 11.66
CA VAL A 40 -10.28 12.46 10.48
C VAL A 40 -10.48 13.96 10.29
N ALA A 41 -11.72 14.43 10.44
CA ALA A 41 -12.04 15.85 10.45
C ALA A 41 -11.26 16.58 11.55
N VAL A 42 -11.18 15.99 12.75
CA VAL A 42 -10.41 16.49 13.90
C VAL A 42 -8.91 16.53 13.55
N GLY A 43 -8.33 15.42 13.10
CA GLY A 43 -6.90 15.36 12.73
C GLY A 43 -6.52 16.35 11.62
N LYS A 44 -7.38 16.53 10.61
CA LYS A 44 -7.14 17.52 9.55
C LYS A 44 -7.27 18.97 10.04
N LEU A 45 -8.14 19.23 11.00
CA LEU A 45 -8.26 20.53 11.68
C LEU A 45 -6.97 20.85 12.45
N GLU A 46 -6.42 19.87 13.17
CA GLU A 46 -5.16 20.02 13.90
C GLU A 46 -3.98 20.25 12.97
N ALA A 47 -3.84 19.44 11.91
CA ALA A 47 -2.78 19.61 10.92
C ALA A 47 -2.85 21.00 10.25
N LEU A 48 -4.06 21.48 9.94
CA LEU A 48 -4.26 22.83 9.39
C LEU A 48 -3.84 23.90 10.39
N ALA A 49 -4.16 23.74 11.67
CA ALA A 49 -3.77 24.68 12.71
C ALA A 49 -2.25 24.70 12.90
N THR A 50 -1.59 23.54 13.03
CA THR A 50 -0.14 23.47 13.16
C THR A 50 0.59 24.05 11.95
N GLY A 51 0.11 23.80 10.73
CA GLY A 51 0.77 24.25 9.51
C GLY A 51 0.50 25.71 9.14
N ARG A 52 -0.76 26.15 9.22
CA ARG A 52 -1.20 27.43 8.65
C ARG A 52 -1.55 28.48 9.69
N PHE A 53 -1.88 28.06 10.91
CA PHE A 53 -2.30 28.95 12.00
C PHE A 53 -1.64 28.56 13.33
N PRO A 54 -0.30 28.59 13.44
CA PRO A 54 0.43 28.00 14.57
C PRO A 54 0.03 28.60 15.93
N ALA A 55 -0.38 29.88 15.97
CA ALA A 55 -0.89 30.53 17.18
C ALA A 55 -2.20 29.92 17.72
N LEU A 56 -2.95 29.20 16.87
CA LEU A 56 -4.18 28.49 17.24
C LEU A 56 -3.95 27.02 17.59
N ALA A 57 -2.78 26.45 17.30
CA ALA A 57 -2.53 25.01 17.44
C ALA A 57 -2.68 24.52 18.89
N GLU A 58 -2.03 25.19 19.86
CA GLU A 58 -2.12 24.82 21.28
C GLU A 58 -3.52 25.05 21.88
N PRO A 59 -4.18 26.22 21.69
CA PRO A 59 -5.55 26.43 22.18
C PRO A 59 -6.57 25.47 21.55
N LEU A 60 -6.44 25.20 20.25
CA LEU A 60 -7.28 24.23 19.56
C LEU A 60 -7.09 22.84 20.16
N GLY A 61 -5.84 22.42 20.32
CA GLY A 61 -5.51 21.12 20.89
C GLY A 61 -6.13 20.89 22.27
N ARG A 62 -5.95 21.85 23.19
CA ARG A 62 -6.58 21.79 24.52
C ARG A 62 -8.11 21.72 24.45
N THR A 63 -8.72 22.43 23.50
CA THR A 63 -10.18 22.42 23.32
C THR A 63 -10.64 21.05 22.83
N LEU A 64 -9.93 20.45 21.88
CA LEU A 64 -10.22 19.11 21.38
C LEU A 64 -10.04 18.03 22.47
N ASP A 65 -9.03 18.17 23.34
CA ASP A 65 -8.84 17.32 24.54
C ASP A 65 -10.03 17.43 25.49
N VAL A 66 -10.44 18.66 25.85
CA VAL A 66 -11.58 18.91 26.74
C VAL A 66 -12.89 18.35 26.18
N LEU A 67 -13.06 18.38 24.86
CA LEU A 67 -14.23 17.82 24.18
C LEU A 67 -14.14 16.30 23.96
N GLY A 68 -13.02 15.66 24.32
CA GLY A 68 -12.78 14.23 24.09
C GLY A 68 -12.74 13.85 22.61
N LEU A 69 -12.50 14.82 21.71
CA LEU A 69 -12.54 14.61 20.26
C LEU A 69 -11.26 13.98 19.71
N ARG A 70 -10.15 14.14 20.42
CA ARG A 70 -8.85 13.50 20.13
C ARG A 70 -8.81 12.03 20.54
N ASP A 71 -9.52 11.70 21.61
CA ASP A 71 -9.59 10.35 22.15
C ASP A 71 -10.74 9.55 21.53
N LEU A 72 -11.50 10.12 20.59
CA LEU A 72 -12.47 9.36 19.80
C LEU A 72 -11.70 8.28 19.07
N PRO A 73 -11.84 6.99 19.45
CA PRO A 73 -11.10 5.97 18.78
C PRO A 73 -11.64 5.94 17.35
N LEU A 74 -10.75 6.14 16.38
CA LEU A 74 -10.84 5.40 15.14
C LEU A 74 -10.66 3.93 15.54
N ALA A 75 -11.61 3.31 16.22
CA ALA A 75 -11.44 2.00 16.85
C ALA A 75 -11.00 0.99 15.80
N ALA A 76 -9.69 0.83 15.61
CA ALA A 76 -9.14 -0.14 14.69
C ALA A 76 -9.42 -1.48 15.34
N GLY A 77 -9.87 -2.45 14.55
CA GLY A 77 -10.01 -3.80 15.06
C GLY A 77 -8.67 -4.28 15.63
N THR A 78 -8.73 -5.13 16.65
CA THR A 78 -7.53 -5.78 17.15
C THR A 78 -7.18 -6.93 16.22
N PHE A 79 -6.09 -6.79 15.47
CA PHE A 79 -5.58 -7.83 14.60
C PHE A 79 -4.69 -8.81 15.38
N PRO A 80 -4.63 -10.10 14.98
CA PRO A 80 -3.62 -11.01 15.51
C PRO A 80 -2.22 -10.51 15.09
N PRO A 81 -1.17 -10.73 15.90
CA PRO A 81 0.20 -10.40 15.53
C PRO A 81 0.53 -10.91 14.12
N VAL A 82 1.28 -10.15 13.33
CA VAL A 82 1.60 -10.54 11.93
C VAL A 82 2.22 -11.94 11.82
N ALA A 83 2.98 -12.39 12.82
CA ALA A 83 3.53 -13.74 12.87
C ALA A 83 2.47 -14.85 12.93
N GLN A 84 1.25 -14.52 13.37
CA GLN A 84 0.08 -15.39 13.46
C GLN A 84 -0.96 -15.08 12.37
N TRP A 85 -0.68 -14.12 11.47
CA TRP A 85 -1.56 -13.79 10.36
C TRP A 85 -1.64 -14.97 9.40
N GLN A 86 -2.86 -15.37 9.06
CA GLN A 86 -3.12 -16.46 8.12
C GLN A 86 -3.92 -16.01 6.89
N GLY A 87 -4.38 -14.76 6.85
CA GLY A 87 -5.11 -14.18 5.73
C GLY A 87 -4.28 -14.02 4.46
N ILE A 88 -4.79 -13.23 3.52
CA ILE A 88 -4.08 -12.84 2.29
C ILE A 88 -2.66 -12.36 2.63
N GLY A 89 -1.68 -12.69 1.78
CA GLY A 89 -0.26 -12.45 1.99
C GLY A 89 0.55 -13.74 1.99
N ALA A 90 1.76 -13.68 2.54
CA ALA A 90 2.71 -14.79 2.55
C ALA A 90 2.22 -15.95 3.44
N GLN A 91 2.23 -17.16 2.87
CA GLN A 91 1.72 -18.38 3.50
C GLN A 91 2.87 -19.32 3.89
N PRO A 92 2.89 -19.85 5.12
CA PRO A 92 3.90 -20.80 5.59
C PRO A 92 3.99 -22.07 4.75
N GLU A 93 2.84 -22.57 4.30
CA GLU A 93 2.70 -23.86 3.61
C GLU A 93 2.71 -23.74 2.09
N ALA A 94 2.67 -22.52 1.54
CA ALA A 94 2.82 -22.33 0.11
C ALA A 94 4.28 -22.61 -0.28
N SER A 95 4.53 -23.81 -0.80
CA SER A 95 5.72 -24.03 -1.61
C SER A 95 5.51 -23.28 -2.93
N GLY A 96 6.38 -22.30 -3.24
CA GLY A 96 6.46 -21.74 -4.59
C GLY A 96 6.51 -22.85 -5.64
N VAL A 97 6.16 -22.53 -6.89
CA VAL A 97 6.13 -23.52 -7.99
C VAL A 97 7.48 -24.27 -7.99
N PRO A 98 7.51 -25.59 -7.75
CA PRO A 98 8.76 -26.32 -7.67
C PRO A 98 9.57 -26.07 -8.94
N PRO A 99 10.83 -25.62 -8.84
CA PRO A 99 11.68 -25.45 -10.01
C PRO A 99 11.79 -26.78 -10.77
N PRO A 100 11.87 -26.75 -12.11
CA PRO A 100 12.06 -27.97 -12.89
C PRO A 100 13.28 -28.77 -12.39
N LEU A 101 13.17 -30.10 -12.39
CA LEU A 101 14.23 -30.98 -11.89
C LEU A 101 15.56 -30.83 -12.64
N GLU A 102 15.51 -30.35 -13.88
CA GLU A 102 16.68 -30.06 -14.72
C GLU A 102 17.47 -28.80 -14.29
N PHE A 103 16.93 -28.02 -13.35
CA PHE A 103 17.60 -26.82 -12.85
C PHE A 103 18.73 -27.22 -11.90
N ARG A 104 19.87 -26.52 -12.01
CA ARG A 104 21.04 -26.81 -11.17
C ARG A 104 20.80 -26.24 -9.78
N ARG A 105 20.75 -27.11 -8.77
CA ARG A 105 20.66 -26.69 -7.38
C ARG A 105 22.02 -26.24 -6.86
N VAL A 106 22.03 -25.10 -6.19
CA VAL A 106 23.17 -24.51 -5.49
C VAL A 106 22.72 -24.29 -4.05
N GLU A 107 23.12 -25.19 -3.15
CA GLU A 107 22.80 -25.06 -1.73
C GLU A 107 23.69 -23.99 -1.09
N VAL A 108 23.09 -23.13 -0.28
CA VAL A 108 23.80 -22.09 0.48
C VAL A 108 23.39 -22.17 1.95
N HIS A 109 24.35 -21.96 2.85
CA HIS A 109 24.16 -22.13 4.29
C HIS A 109 24.53 -20.89 5.10
N ASP A 110 25.12 -19.89 4.46
CA ASP A 110 25.61 -18.69 5.12
C ASP A 110 25.60 -17.48 4.16
N PRO A 111 25.75 -16.25 4.68
CA PRO A 111 25.75 -15.04 3.87
C PRO A 111 26.81 -15.00 2.76
N ALA A 112 28.02 -15.54 3.01
CA ALA A 112 29.10 -15.49 2.03
C ALA A 112 28.83 -16.42 0.85
N THR A 113 28.35 -17.65 1.12
CA THR A 113 27.95 -18.59 0.08
C THR A 113 26.73 -18.12 -0.71
N LEU A 114 25.76 -17.46 -0.07
CA LEU A 114 24.64 -16.79 -0.75
C LEU A 114 25.12 -15.71 -1.74
N ILE A 115 25.95 -14.78 -1.29
CA ILE A 115 26.46 -13.69 -2.14
C ILE A 115 27.31 -14.24 -3.30
N ALA A 116 28.15 -15.25 -3.03
CA ALA A 116 28.96 -15.90 -4.05
C ALA A 116 28.09 -16.61 -5.10
N ALA A 117 27.04 -17.32 -4.66
CA ALA A 117 26.11 -18.01 -5.55
C ALA A 117 25.37 -17.04 -6.48
N ILE A 118 24.87 -15.92 -5.95
CA ILE A 118 24.20 -14.88 -6.74
C ILE A 118 25.13 -14.31 -7.82
N ARG A 119 26.38 -13.97 -7.45
CA ARG A 119 27.38 -13.47 -8.42
C ARG A 119 27.74 -14.50 -9.49
N ALA A 120 27.77 -15.77 -9.14
CA ALA A 120 28.15 -16.86 -10.04
C ALA A 120 26.96 -17.45 -10.83
N ALA A 121 25.74 -16.97 -10.59
CA ALA A 121 24.53 -17.60 -11.10
C ALA A 121 24.45 -17.69 -12.63
N GLN A 122 23.88 -18.78 -13.11
CA GLN A 122 23.63 -19.08 -14.52
C GLN A 122 22.13 -19.31 -14.75
N PRO A 123 21.60 -19.08 -15.97
CA PRO A 123 20.21 -19.39 -16.29
C PRO A 123 19.83 -20.82 -15.88
N GLY A 124 18.75 -20.95 -15.09
CA GLY A 124 18.27 -22.22 -14.56
C GLY A 124 18.97 -22.69 -13.29
N ASP A 125 19.72 -21.82 -12.59
CA ASP A 125 20.18 -22.09 -11.23
C ASP A 125 19.05 -21.91 -10.22
N VAL A 126 19.02 -22.79 -9.21
CA VAL A 126 18.19 -22.67 -8.00
C VAL A 126 19.13 -22.54 -6.81
N ILE A 127 19.26 -21.32 -6.31
CA ILE A 127 19.99 -21.00 -5.08
C ILE A 127 19.05 -21.28 -3.91
N GLU A 128 19.23 -22.45 -3.31
CA GLU A 128 18.39 -22.95 -2.22
C GLU A 128 19.05 -22.62 -0.87
N LEU A 129 18.42 -21.74 -0.09
CA LEU A 129 18.89 -21.38 1.23
C LEU A 129 18.47 -22.46 2.22
N ALA A 130 19.46 -23.04 2.90
CA ALA A 130 19.22 -23.92 4.03
C ALA A 130 18.60 -23.15 5.20
N ALA A 131 17.90 -23.87 6.07
CA ALA A 131 17.29 -23.27 7.25
C ALA A 131 18.35 -22.61 8.15
N GLY A 132 18.12 -21.37 8.55
CA GLY A 132 19.07 -20.59 9.33
C GLY A 132 18.84 -19.09 9.29
N VAL A 133 19.66 -18.38 10.06
CA VAL A 133 19.68 -16.91 10.09
C VAL A 133 20.88 -16.41 9.30
N TYR A 134 20.63 -15.51 8.35
CA TYR A 134 21.62 -14.95 7.43
C TYR A 134 21.82 -13.47 7.74
N PRO A 135 22.77 -13.11 8.64
CA PRO A 135 23.12 -11.71 8.89
C PRO A 135 23.90 -11.13 7.71
N LEU A 136 23.31 -10.16 7.03
CA LEU A 136 23.88 -9.49 5.87
C LEU A 136 24.28 -8.07 6.25
N ASN A 137 25.58 -7.84 6.39
CA ASN A 137 26.18 -6.53 6.71
C ASN A 137 27.00 -6.05 5.52
N VAL A 138 26.30 -5.68 4.45
CA VAL A 138 26.87 -5.15 3.21
C VAL A 138 26.03 -3.97 2.75
N ARG A 139 26.56 -3.10 1.89
CA ARG A 139 25.76 -1.99 1.35
C ARG A 139 24.58 -2.50 0.51
N GLY A 140 24.85 -3.53 -0.30
CA GLY A 140 23.87 -4.26 -1.10
C GLY A 140 24.45 -5.46 -1.84
N ILE A 141 23.56 -6.29 -2.38
CA ILE A 141 23.87 -7.52 -3.10
C ILE A 141 23.55 -7.31 -4.57
N ASP A 142 24.59 -7.17 -5.38
CA ASP A 142 24.45 -6.97 -6.83
C ASP A 142 23.96 -8.26 -7.52
N VAL A 143 22.86 -8.14 -8.26
CA VAL A 143 22.24 -9.20 -9.05
C VAL A 143 22.34 -8.77 -10.53
N SER A 144 23.49 -9.09 -11.13
CA SER A 144 23.90 -8.58 -12.45
C SER A 144 23.93 -9.62 -13.59
N ARG A 145 23.72 -10.91 -13.28
CA ARG A 145 23.64 -11.98 -14.30
C ARG A 145 22.19 -12.33 -14.60
N GLY A 146 21.78 -12.29 -15.85
CA GLY A 146 20.39 -12.54 -16.25
C GLY A 146 20.07 -14.03 -16.39
N GLY A 147 18.85 -14.40 -16.02
CA GLY A 147 18.22 -15.64 -16.47
C GLY A 147 17.62 -15.50 -17.88
N THR A 148 16.78 -16.45 -18.25
CA THR A 148 15.93 -16.40 -19.47
C THR A 148 14.49 -16.71 -19.08
N ALA A 149 13.54 -16.50 -20.01
CA ALA A 149 12.14 -16.82 -19.76
C ALA A 149 11.93 -18.31 -19.45
N GLU A 150 12.66 -19.19 -20.15
CA GLU A 150 12.61 -20.64 -20.00
C GLU A 150 13.45 -21.13 -18.82
N ARG A 151 14.55 -20.44 -18.53
CA ARG A 151 15.50 -20.79 -17.45
C ARG A 151 15.77 -19.57 -16.56
N PRO A 152 14.79 -19.14 -15.75
CA PRO A 152 15.00 -18.08 -14.77
C PRO A 152 16.00 -18.54 -13.69
N ILE A 153 16.56 -17.58 -12.97
CA ILE A 153 17.39 -17.86 -11.79
C ILE A 153 16.52 -17.70 -10.55
N VAL A 154 16.53 -18.70 -9.67
CA VAL A 154 15.66 -18.74 -8.48
C VAL A 154 16.50 -18.63 -7.22
N VAL A 155 16.16 -17.71 -6.32
CA VAL A 155 16.64 -17.65 -4.94
C VAL A 155 15.47 -18.00 -4.04
N ARG A 156 15.58 -19.08 -3.26
CA ARG A 156 14.45 -19.53 -2.45
C ARG A 156 14.85 -20.20 -1.15
N ALA A 157 13.90 -20.27 -0.24
CA ALA A 157 13.88 -21.28 0.82
C ALA A 157 12.89 -22.40 0.49
N ALA A 158 13.07 -23.55 1.11
CA ALA A 158 12.15 -24.67 0.97
C ALA A 158 10.73 -24.27 1.42
N ARG A 159 10.63 -23.71 2.64
CA ARG A 159 9.40 -23.13 3.20
C ARG A 159 9.65 -21.73 3.74
N LEU A 160 8.61 -20.92 3.77
CA LEU A 160 8.68 -19.57 4.34
C LEU A 160 9.10 -19.65 5.82
N GLY A 161 10.11 -18.86 6.18
CA GLY A 161 10.64 -18.81 7.55
C GLY A 161 11.80 -19.77 7.83
N ASP A 162 12.08 -20.74 6.95
CA ASP A 162 13.28 -21.59 7.07
C ASP A 162 14.54 -20.72 6.97
N ALA A 163 14.64 -19.82 5.97
CA ALA A 163 15.74 -18.87 5.82
C ALA A 163 15.32 -17.45 6.25
N GLN A 164 16.01 -16.93 7.26
CA GLN A 164 15.76 -15.60 7.84
C GLN A 164 16.91 -14.66 7.50
N LEU A 165 16.72 -13.80 6.50
CA LEU A 165 17.68 -12.78 6.09
C LEU A 165 17.53 -11.57 7.00
N ARG A 166 18.62 -11.19 7.67
CA ARG A 166 18.70 -10.03 8.56
C ARG A 166 19.62 -9.02 7.90
N MET A 167 19.02 -8.06 7.21
CA MET A 167 19.71 -7.12 6.34
C MET A 167 19.99 -5.81 7.08
N ASN A 168 21.26 -5.57 7.36
CA ASN A 168 21.79 -4.25 7.68
C ASN A 168 22.42 -3.69 6.40
N THR A 169 21.55 -3.32 5.47
CA THR A 169 21.88 -2.93 4.09
C THR A 169 21.10 -1.67 3.74
N LEU A 170 21.72 -0.76 2.99
CA LEU A 170 20.99 0.35 2.37
C LEU A 170 19.96 -0.21 1.38
N GLU A 171 20.44 -1.03 0.44
CA GLU A 171 19.64 -1.68 -0.59
C GLU A 171 19.98 -3.17 -0.57
N GLY A 172 19.02 -4.04 -0.27
CA GLY A 172 19.23 -5.48 -0.10
C GLY A 172 19.69 -6.16 -1.39
N PHE A 173 18.76 -6.69 -2.18
CA PHE A 173 19.04 -7.20 -3.52
C PHE A 173 18.91 -6.06 -4.54
N VAL A 174 20.01 -5.71 -5.21
CA VAL A 174 20.01 -4.73 -6.30
C VAL A 174 19.88 -5.50 -7.61
N VAL A 175 18.64 -5.60 -8.11
CA VAL A 175 18.24 -6.43 -9.25
C VAL A 175 18.40 -5.66 -10.55
N GLY A 176 19.61 -5.74 -11.12
CA GLY A 176 19.98 -5.10 -12.38
C GLY A 176 19.87 -6.01 -13.61
N ALA A 177 19.46 -7.28 -13.45
CA ALA A 177 19.42 -8.27 -14.52
C ALA A 177 18.08 -9.03 -14.57
N PRO A 178 17.66 -9.52 -15.75
CA PRO A 178 16.29 -10.01 -15.94
C PRO A 178 16.07 -11.45 -15.48
N TYR A 179 14.79 -11.82 -15.36
CA TYR A 179 14.31 -13.20 -15.11
C TYR A 179 14.84 -13.83 -13.80
N TRP A 180 14.85 -13.05 -12.72
CA TRP A 180 15.08 -13.54 -11.37
C TRP A 180 13.77 -13.83 -10.65
N ARG A 181 13.75 -14.88 -9.83
CA ARG A 181 12.64 -15.21 -8.94
C ARG A 181 13.14 -15.32 -7.50
N PHE A 182 12.44 -14.66 -6.58
CA PHE A 182 12.70 -14.69 -5.16
C PHE A 182 11.47 -15.27 -4.45
N GLU A 183 11.62 -16.42 -3.80
CA GLU A 183 10.48 -17.17 -3.28
C GLU A 183 10.71 -17.60 -1.81
N ASN A 184 9.65 -17.53 -0.99
CA ASN A 184 9.65 -18.05 0.39
C ASN A 184 10.69 -17.42 1.33
N LEU A 185 11.06 -16.16 1.13
CA LEU A 185 12.09 -15.50 1.94
C LEU A 185 11.48 -14.73 3.12
N ASP A 186 12.10 -14.82 4.30
CA ASP A 186 11.83 -13.94 5.44
C ASP A 186 12.95 -12.90 5.53
N ILE A 187 12.67 -11.68 5.09
CA ILE A 187 13.66 -10.60 5.00
C ILE A 187 13.25 -9.47 5.94
N ARG A 188 14.17 -9.14 6.84
CA ARG A 188 14.00 -8.04 7.79
C ARG A 188 15.13 -7.01 7.65
N GLY A 189 14.76 -5.74 7.59
CA GLY A 189 15.68 -4.63 7.78
C GLY A 189 16.02 -4.48 9.27
N VAL A 190 17.31 -4.55 9.60
CA VAL A 190 17.81 -4.49 11.00
C VAL A 190 18.76 -3.32 11.23
N CYS A 191 18.72 -2.31 10.36
CA CYS A 191 19.56 -1.12 10.46
C CYS A 191 19.22 -0.32 11.73
N PRO A 192 20.22 0.16 12.49
CA PRO A 192 19.98 1.01 13.65
C PRO A 192 19.32 2.36 13.29
N ASP A 193 19.71 2.93 12.15
CA ASP A 193 19.07 4.12 11.57
C ASP A 193 18.14 3.70 10.45
N HIS A 194 16.91 4.23 10.46
CA HIS A 194 15.94 3.95 9.41
C HIS A 194 16.34 4.58 8.07
N ASP A 195 17.13 5.65 8.05
CA ASP A 195 17.65 6.24 6.81
C ASP A 195 18.61 5.31 6.06
N ASP A 196 19.20 4.33 6.77
CA ASP A 196 20.10 3.33 6.21
C ASP A 196 19.40 2.01 5.83
N CYS A 197 18.07 1.91 6.03
CA CYS A 197 17.27 0.72 5.70
C CYS A 197 16.24 1.07 4.63
N GLU A 198 16.73 1.38 3.43
CA GLU A 198 15.91 1.82 2.32
C GLU A 198 15.10 0.67 1.73
N HIS A 199 15.78 -0.34 1.14
CA HIS A 199 15.11 -1.31 0.28
C HIS A 199 15.49 -2.77 0.58
N ALA A 200 14.52 -3.68 0.56
CA ALA A 200 14.83 -5.13 0.54
C ALA A 200 15.20 -5.58 -0.89
N PHE A 201 14.44 -5.07 -1.87
CA PHE A 201 14.70 -5.21 -3.30
C PHE A 201 14.74 -3.83 -3.94
N HIS A 202 15.82 -3.55 -4.67
CA HIS A 202 15.91 -2.43 -5.58
C HIS A 202 16.04 -2.96 -7.01
N ILE A 203 14.93 -2.98 -7.72
CA ILE A 203 14.82 -3.54 -9.07
C ILE A 203 15.05 -2.41 -10.07
N VAL A 204 16.11 -2.47 -10.86
CA VAL A 204 16.60 -1.30 -11.59
C VAL A 204 16.95 -1.63 -13.03
N GLY A 205 16.74 -0.68 -13.93
CA GLY A 205 17.26 -0.76 -15.29
C GLY A 205 16.87 -2.04 -16.01
N ARG A 206 17.84 -2.94 -16.28
CA ARG A 206 17.63 -4.19 -17.03
C ARG A 206 16.97 -5.31 -16.20
N GLY A 207 16.57 -5.07 -14.95
CA GLY A 207 15.92 -6.01 -14.02
C GLY A 207 14.49 -6.45 -14.37
N HIS A 208 14.14 -6.55 -15.66
CA HIS A 208 12.77 -6.87 -16.09
C HIS A 208 12.36 -8.33 -15.79
N HIS A 209 11.06 -8.57 -15.69
CA HIS A 209 10.48 -9.90 -15.39
C HIS A 209 10.97 -10.50 -14.06
N THR A 210 11.30 -9.63 -13.09
CA THR A 210 11.59 -10.05 -11.72
C THR A 210 10.32 -10.56 -11.05
N VAL A 211 10.40 -11.68 -10.34
CA VAL A 211 9.30 -12.21 -9.53
C VAL A 211 9.71 -12.18 -8.07
N VAL A 212 8.88 -11.59 -7.22
CA VAL A 212 8.99 -11.73 -5.75
C VAL A 212 7.70 -12.35 -5.26
N ARG A 213 7.79 -13.55 -4.69
CA ARG A 213 6.62 -14.36 -4.36
C ARG A 213 6.70 -14.94 -2.95
N ASN A 214 5.54 -15.01 -2.30
CA ASN A 214 5.34 -15.72 -1.03
C ASN A 214 6.39 -15.40 0.03
N SER A 215 6.79 -14.13 0.15
CA SER A 215 7.86 -13.69 1.04
C SER A 215 7.35 -12.71 2.08
N ARG A 216 7.99 -12.69 3.26
CA ARG A 216 7.76 -11.67 4.31
C ARG A 216 8.87 -10.65 4.22
N LEU A 217 8.53 -9.40 3.91
CA LEU A 217 9.47 -8.29 3.77
C LEU A 217 9.09 -7.20 4.76
N TYR A 218 9.95 -6.88 5.73
CA TYR A 218 9.57 -5.96 6.79
C TYR A 218 10.71 -5.12 7.36
N ASP A 219 10.34 -3.99 7.95
CA ASP A 219 11.25 -3.00 8.55
C ASP A 219 12.18 -2.29 7.55
N PHE A 220 11.66 -1.95 6.37
CA PHE A 220 12.32 -1.13 5.34
C PHE A 220 11.48 0.11 5.03
N ASN A 221 12.11 1.16 4.51
CA ASN A 221 11.38 2.35 4.05
C ASN A 221 10.52 2.02 2.80
N ALA A 222 11.08 1.25 1.86
CA ALA A 222 10.36 0.66 0.74
C ALA A 222 10.88 -0.75 0.46
N MET A 223 10.13 -1.79 0.86
CA MET A 223 10.54 -3.19 0.69
C MET A 223 10.86 -3.53 -0.76
N ILE A 224 10.08 -3.00 -1.69
CA ILE A 224 10.30 -3.13 -3.13
C ILE A 224 10.36 -1.72 -3.72
N LYS A 225 11.54 -1.34 -4.18
CA LYS A 225 11.78 -0.12 -4.96
C LYS A 225 12.09 -0.51 -6.40
N ALA A 226 11.55 0.24 -7.35
CA ALA A 226 11.96 0.12 -8.74
C ALA A 226 12.20 1.47 -9.42
N ASN A 227 13.23 1.51 -10.26
CA ASN A 227 13.61 2.69 -11.03
C ASN A 227 14.03 2.33 -12.45
N GLY A 228 13.41 2.99 -13.42
CA GLY A 228 14.01 3.21 -14.73
C GLY A 228 15.05 4.34 -14.70
N PHE A 229 16.06 4.24 -15.55
CA PHE A 229 17.07 5.29 -15.75
C PHE A 229 17.76 5.12 -17.10
N GLU A 230 18.51 6.13 -17.54
CA GLU A 230 19.24 6.06 -18.80
C GLU A 230 20.46 5.13 -18.70
N ILE A 231 20.54 4.19 -19.65
CA ILE A 231 21.70 3.34 -19.88
C ILE A 231 22.10 3.50 -21.34
N GLU A 232 23.33 3.94 -21.59
CA GLU A 232 23.88 4.12 -22.95
C GLU A 232 22.98 5.04 -23.82
N GLY A 233 22.43 6.11 -23.23
CA GLY A 233 21.57 7.08 -23.91
C GLY A 233 20.13 6.60 -24.18
N ARG A 234 19.74 5.44 -23.61
CA ARG A 234 18.38 4.90 -23.71
C ARG A 234 17.78 4.70 -22.32
N PHE A 235 16.58 5.25 -22.11
CA PHE A 235 15.80 4.95 -20.92
C PHE A 235 15.52 3.44 -20.85
N THR A 236 15.98 2.82 -19.77
CA THR A 236 15.86 1.38 -19.53
C THR A 236 15.17 1.17 -18.19
N ALA A 237 14.10 0.38 -18.19
CA ALA A 237 13.24 0.19 -17.02
C ALA A 237 13.00 -1.29 -16.71
N PRO A 238 12.84 -1.63 -15.41
CA PRO A 238 12.59 -2.99 -14.96
C PRO A 238 11.13 -3.37 -15.19
N ASP A 239 10.73 -3.54 -16.44
CA ASP A 239 9.34 -3.81 -16.82
C ASP A 239 8.88 -5.22 -16.42
N ALA A 240 7.55 -5.41 -16.37
CA ALA A 240 6.87 -6.69 -16.24
C ALA A 240 7.24 -7.51 -14.98
N ALA A 241 7.53 -6.83 -13.86
CA ALA A 241 7.74 -7.53 -12.59
C ALA A 241 6.41 -8.07 -12.02
N LEU A 242 6.49 -9.19 -11.33
CA LEU A 242 5.37 -9.82 -10.62
C LEU A 242 5.65 -9.85 -9.12
N ILE A 243 4.85 -9.11 -8.35
CA ILE A 243 4.89 -9.07 -6.89
C ILE A 243 3.65 -9.80 -6.37
N GLU A 244 3.82 -11.05 -5.94
CA GLU A 244 2.70 -11.97 -5.70
C GLU A 244 2.70 -12.62 -4.31
N GLY A 245 1.58 -12.51 -3.59
CA GLY A 245 1.37 -13.31 -2.38
C GLY A 245 2.35 -12.98 -1.25
N ASN A 246 2.91 -11.77 -1.20
CA ASN A 246 3.87 -11.38 -0.17
C ASN A 246 3.17 -10.70 1.01
N SER A 247 3.85 -10.66 2.15
CA SER A 247 3.48 -9.79 3.28
C SER A 247 4.53 -8.70 3.43
N LEU A 248 4.14 -7.45 3.20
CA LEU A 248 5.01 -6.26 3.29
C LEU A 248 4.50 -5.33 4.40
N TYR A 249 5.27 -5.18 5.47
CA TYR A 249 4.82 -4.41 6.63
C TYR A 249 5.97 -3.84 7.47
N ASN A 250 5.71 -2.83 8.30
CA ASN A 250 6.67 -2.40 9.32
C ASN A 250 6.17 -2.72 10.72
N THR A 251 7.09 -3.07 11.62
CA THR A 251 6.79 -3.35 13.03
C THR A 251 6.84 -2.10 13.90
N ALA A 252 7.35 -0.99 13.37
CA ALA A 252 7.40 0.31 14.02
C ALA A 252 7.26 1.45 12.99
N VAL A 253 6.96 2.65 13.48
CA VAL A 253 6.97 3.86 12.65
C VAL A 253 8.37 4.06 12.06
N ARG A 254 8.45 4.27 10.75
CA ARG A 254 9.71 4.59 10.06
C ARG A 254 10.11 6.03 10.35
N ASN A 255 10.92 6.21 11.38
CA ASN A 255 11.59 7.48 11.73
C ASN A 255 12.62 7.93 10.66
N THR A 256 12.16 8.23 9.45
CA THR A 256 12.97 8.67 8.31
C THR A 256 12.36 9.90 7.63
N GLY A 257 13.20 10.69 6.95
CA GLY A 257 12.75 11.74 6.03
C GLY A 257 12.47 11.21 4.62
N ASN A 258 13.01 10.03 4.29
CA ASN A 258 12.92 9.36 2.99
C ASN A 258 11.50 8.85 2.72
N SER A 259 11.25 8.36 1.50
CA SER A 259 9.95 7.83 1.12
C SER A 259 9.63 6.59 1.95
N VAL A 260 8.42 6.50 2.49
CA VAL A 260 7.93 5.27 3.13
C VAL A 260 6.79 4.75 2.28
N THR A 261 7.08 3.72 1.48
CA THR A 261 6.13 3.12 0.54
C THR A 261 6.56 1.68 0.26
N PRO A 262 5.89 0.67 0.84
CA PRO A 262 6.30 -0.73 0.71
C PRO A 262 6.56 -1.19 -0.73
N ILE A 263 5.77 -0.71 -1.70
CA ILE A 263 6.00 -0.91 -3.14
C ILE A 263 6.04 0.43 -3.87
N ASP A 264 7.24 0.88 -4.19
CA ASP A 264 7.53 2.16 -4.86
C ASP A 264 8.11 1.88 -6.26
N VAL A 265 7.30 2.10 -7.31
CA VAL A 265 7.72 1.85 -8.70
C VAL A 265 7.74 3.14 -9.48
N VAL A 266 8.87 3.45 -10.13
CA VAL A 266 9.05 4.65 -10.94
C VAL A 266 9.54 4.30 -12.34
N GLY A 267 8.74 4.64 -13.34
CA GLY A 267 9.10 4.57 -14.76
C GLY A 267 9.08 3.18 -15.38
N ALA A 268 8.35 2.21 -14.80
CA ALA A 268 8.31 0.83 -15.27
C ALA A 268 6.89 0.36 -15.67
N ASP A 269 6.80 -0.45 -16.72
CA ASP A 269 5.55 -0.83 -17.37
C ASP A 269 5.15 -2.27 -17.04
N GLY A 270 3.85 -2.55 -17.15
CA GLY A 270 3.32 -3.93 -17.13
C GLY A 270 3.52 -4.66 -15.81
N TRP A 271 3.75 -3.94 -14.72
CA TRP A 271 3.87 -4.53 -13.38
C TRP A 271 2.55 -5.15 -12.93
N VAL A 272 2.65 -6.30 -12.27
CA VAL A 272 1.52 -6.96 -11.62
C VAL A 272 1.79 -7.05 -10.13
N ILE A 273 0.94 -6.41 -9.33
CA ILE A 273 1.00 -6.42 -7.87
C ILE A 273 -0.25 -7.13 -7.38
N ARG A 274 -0.12 -8.39 -6.93
CA ARG A 274 -1.29 -9.22 -6.60
C ARG A 274 -1.22 -10.07 -5.37
N GLY A 275 -2.35 -10.21 -4.67
CA GLY A 275 -2.46 -11.16 -3.55
C GLY A 275 -1.60 -10.80 -2.34
N ASN A 276 -1.10 -9.57 -2.24
CA ASN A 276 -0.18 -9.18 -1.16
C ASN A 276 -0.96 -8.65 0.06
N LEU A 277 -0.42 -8.87 1.26
CA LEU A 277 -0.70 -8.06 2.44
C LEU A 277 0.25 -6.87 2.45
N ILE A 278 -0.29 -5.66 2.53
CA ILE A 278 0.49 -4.42 2.68
C ILE A 278 -0.01 -3.69 3.93
N ALA A 279 0.84 -3.54 4.96
CA ALA A 279 0.38 -3.01 6.24
C ALA A 279 1.38 -2.06 6.91
N ASP A 280 0.88 -1.23 7.82
CA ASP A 280 1.68 -0.50 8.82
C ASP A 280 2.83 0.35 8.23
N PHE A 281 2.59 1.07 7.14
CA PHE A 281 3.59 1.90 6.45
C PHE A 281 3.61 3.36 6.92
N ILE A 282 3.94 3.62 8.19
CA ILE A 282 3.90 4.98 8.77
C ILE A 282 5.24 5.70 8.59
N LYS A 283 5.20 6.92 8.02
CA LYS A 283 6.35 7.85 7.95
C LYS A 283 6.39 8.82 9.13
N GLY A 284 7.51 8.82 9.86
CA GLY A 284 7.69 9.59 11.08
C GLY A 284 8.17 11.04 10.90
N ARG A 285 8.88 11.36 9.81
CA ARG A 285 9.48 12.71 9.59
C ARG A 285 9.10 13.32 8.23
N SER A 286 9.67 14.48 7.91
CA SER A 286 9.40 15.26 6.69
C SER A 286 7.90 15.60 6.56
N ASP A 287 7.30 15.39 5.38
CA ASP A 287 5.87 15.56 5.10
C ASP A 287 4.96 14.52 5.75
N ARG A 288 5.54 13.47 6.37
CA ARG A 288 4.82 12.37 7.05
C ARG A 288 3.77 11.70 6.16
N THR A 289 3.95 11.76 4.84
CA THR A 289 3.07 11.13 3.86
C THR A 289 3.68 9.82 3.39
N SER A 290 2.83 8.80 3.24
CA SER A 290 3.21 7.44 2.89
C SER A 290 2.12 6.79 2.05
N TYR A 291 2.51 5.78 1.27
CA TYR A 291 1.62 5.03 0.39
C TYR A 291 1.80 3.54 0.67
N GLY A 292 0.76 2.72 0.49
CA GLY A 292 0.91 1.26 0.54
C GLY A 292 1.63 0.74 -0.70
N ALA A 293 1.17 1.19 -1.87
CA ALA A 293 1.86 0.99 -3.13
C ALA A 293 1.59 2.16 -4.07
N PHE A 294 2.59 2.55 -4.85
CA PHE A 294 2.36 3.37 -6.03
C PHE A 294 3.19 2.94 -7.23
N VAL A 295 2.67 3.24 -8.42
CA VAL A 295 3.41 3.17 -9.68
C VAL A 295 3.30 4.50 -10.40
N LYS A 296 4.44 5.14 -10.72
CA LYS A 296 4.49 6.52 -11.22
C LYS A 296 5.59 6.73 -12.27
N GLY A 297 5.81 7.97 -12.73
CA GLY A 297 6.89 8.29 -13.67
C GLY A 297 6.61 7.91 -15.13
N ASN A 298 5.40 8.16 -15.60
CA ASN A 298 4.92 7.80 -16.94
C ASN A 298 4.98 6.30 -17.23
N ALA A 299 4.76 5.50 -16.18
CA ALA A 299 4.55 4.08 -16.27
C ALA A 299 3.22 3.76 -16.95
N GLN A 300 3.07 2.56 -17.53
CA GLN A 300 1.82 2.14 -18.15
C GLN A 300 1.45 0.67 -17.87
N GLY A 301 0.16 0.38 -17.94
CA GLY A 301 -0.37 -0.99 -17.98
C GLY A 301 -0.18 -1.80 -16.70
N THR A 302 0.01 -1.14 -15.55
CA THR A 302 0.08 -1.80 -14.24
C THR A 302 -1.26 -2.44 -13.87
N VAL A 303 -1.22 -3.64 -13.29
CA VAL A 303 -2.37 -4.27 -12.64
C VAL A 303 -2.10 -4.42 -11.15
N ILE A 304 -2.92 -3.76 -10.33
CA ILE A 304 -2.92 -3.89 -8.87
C ILE A 304 -4.20 -4.62 -8.49
N GLU A 305 -4.09 -5.90 -8.13
CA GLU A 305 -5.27 -6.74 -7.93
C GLU A 305 -5.22 -7.66 -6.72
N ARG A 306 -6.37 -7.94 -6.10
CA ARG A 306 -6.48 -8.97 -5.05
C ARG A 306 -5.57 -8.73 -3.83
N ASN A 307 -5.14 -7.50 -3.59
CA ASN A 307 -4.33 -7.17 -2.43
C ASN A 307 -5.21 -6.83 -1.22
N LEU A 308 -4.72 -7.15 -0.03
CA LEU A 308 -5.22 -6.65 1.23
C LEU A 308 -4.28 -5.55 1.73
N VAL A 309 -4.77 -4.32 1.76
CA VAL A 309 -4.02 -3.15 2.22
C VAL A 309 -4.63 -2.66 3.53
N ILE A 310 -3.85 -2.64 4.61
CA ILE A 310 -4.29 -2.18 5.93
C ILE A 310 -3.35 -1.05 6.38
N CYS A 311 -3.73 0.20 6.08
CA CYS A 311 -2.92 1.40 6.33
C CYS A 311 -2.52 1.55 7.82
N GLU A 312 -3.39 1.14 8.74
CA GLU A 312 -3.08 0.94 10.15
C GLU A 312 -3.65 -0.41 10.60
N MET A 313 -2.76 -1.37 10.87
CA MET A 313 -3.09 -2.70 11.36
C MET A 313 -2.70 -2.80 12.84
N HIS A 314 -1.40 -2.76 13.14
CA HIS A 314 -0.88 -2.79 14.52
C HIS A 314 -0.37 -1.43 14.99
N LEU A 315 -0.10 -0.51 14.07
CA LEU A 315 0.43 0.82 14.33
C LEU A 315 -0.66 1.89 14.21
N SER A 316 -1.80 1.66 14.88
CA SER A 316 -2.96 2.56 14.87
C SER A 316 -2.72 3.86 15.66
N GLY A 317 -3.37 4.94 15.25
CA GLY A 317 -3.36 6.22 15.98
C GLY A 317 -2.07 7.02 15.83
N GLN A 318 -1.15 6.58 14.96
CA GLN A 318 0.05 7.35 14.63
C GLN A 318 -0.29 8.52 13.71
N ALA A 319 0.30 9.69 13.97
CA ALA A 319 0.08 10.86 13.12
C ALA A 319 0.85 10.75 11.79
N GLY A 320 0.24 11.26 10.72
CA GLY A 320 0.76 11.18 9.35
C GLY A 320 -0.35 10.82 8.36
N VAL A 321 -0.06 11.01 7.07
CA VAL A 321 -0.95 10.70 5.97
C VAL A 321 -0.57 9.33 5.39
N ARG A 322 -1.57 8.44 5.26
CA ARG A 322 -1.41 7.13 4.65
C ARG A 322 -2.44 6.97 3.55
N ILE A 323 -1.95 6.83 2.33
CA ILE A 323 -2.74 6.55 1.14
C ILE A 323 -2.60 5.06 0.83
N GLY A 324 -3.68 4.38 0.48
CA GLY A 324 -3.63 2.93 0.21
C GLY A 324 -2.86 2.60 -1.07
N LEU A 325 -3.56 2.61 -2.20
CA LEU A 325 -3.04 2.29 -3.53
C LEU A 325 -3.03 3.54 -4.41
N SER A 326 -2.03 3.66 -5.28
CA SER A 326 -1.94 4.82 -6.16
C SER A 326 -1.41 4.50 -7.55
N LEU A 327 -2.05 5.08 -8.57
CA LEU A 327 -1.45 5.27 -9.90
C LEU A 327 -1.01 6.74 -9.97
N GLY A 328 0.30 6.94 -10.04
CA GLY A 328 0.96 8.21 -9.77
C GLY A 328 1.36 8.39 -8.30
N GLY A 329 1.89 9.56 -7.94
CA GLY A 329 2.40 9.84 -6.59
C GLY A 329 2.45 11.33 -6.28
N GLY A 330 3.45 11.85 -5.56
CA GLY A 330 3.64 13.30 -5.33
C GLY A 330 4.22 14.07 -6.52
N GLY A 331 4.25 13.47 -7.72
CA GLY A 331 5.05 13.91 -8.86
C GLY A 331 6.34 13.10 -9.02
N THR A 332 6.92 13.18 -10.20
CA THR A 332 8.20 12.55 -10.57
C THR A 332 9.08 13.55 -11.31
N ASP A 333 10.38 13.55 -11.00
CA ASP A 333 11.35 14.36 -11.74
C ASP A 333 11.53 13.80 -13.16
N ALA A 334 11.71 14.68 -14.14
CA ALA A 334 11.81 14.34 -15.56
C ALA A 334 12.81 13.23 -15.83
N SER A 335 13.96 13.22 -15.14
CA SER A 335 15.01 12.22 -15.33
C SER A 335 14.62 10.79 -14.96
N TYR A 336 13.57 10.60 -14.16
CA TYR A 336 13.05 9.28 -13.78
C TYR A 336 11.79 8.89 -14.52
N CYS A 337 11.19 9.83 -15.26
CA CYS A 337 10.04 9.53 -16.08
C CYS A 337 10.46 8.80 -17.35
N ARG A 338 9.59 7.89 -17.80
CA ARG A 338 9.81 7.16 -19.03
C ARG A 338 10.01 8.11 -20.20
N ALA A 339 11.10 7.89 -20.95
CA ALA A 339 11.52 8.73 -22.06
C ALA A 339 11.68 10.23 -21.72
N ASN A 340 11.98 10.54 -20.44
CA ASN A 340 12.05 11.90 -19.90
C ASN A 340 10.75 12.71 -20.05
N ASP A 341 9.60 12.03 -20.15
CA ASP A 341 8.28 12.64 -20.28
C ASP A 341 7.43 12.36 -19.04
N CYS A 342 7.11 13.41 -18.25
CA CYS A 342 6.20 13.35 -17.12
C CYS A 342 4.82 13.97 -17.41
N SER A 343 4.41 14.04 -18.69
CA SER A 343 3.07 14.51 -19.07
C SER A 343 1.97 13.74 -18.32
N THR A 344 2.16 12.44 -18.13
CA THR A 344 1.37 11.61 -17.21
C THR A 344 2.28 10.99 -16.16
N GLU A 345 1.75 10.71 -14.97
CA GLU A 345 2.45 9.86 -14.02
C GLU A 345 2.18 8.38 -14.27
N HIS A 346 0.99 8.05 -14.78
CA HIS A 346 0.60 6.68 -15.13
C HIS A 346 -0.39 6.65 -16.30
N ARG A 347 -0.41 5.55 -17.07
CA ARG A 347 -1.37 5.32 -18.15
C ARG A 347 -1.93 3.89 -18.14
N ASP A 348 -3.22 3.77 -18.46
CA ASP A 348 -3.91 2.50 -18.73
C ASP A 348 -3.88 1.47 -17.58
N GLY A 349 -3.62 1.92 -16.35
CA GLY A 349 -3.55 1.06 -15.17
C GLY A 349 -4.91 0.54 -14.70
N ILE A 350 -4.89 -0.62 -14.03
CA ILE A 350 -6.07 -1.27 -13.46
C ILE A 350 -5.84 -1.48 -11.96
N ILE A 351 -6.76 -0.99 -11.13
CA ILE A 351 -6.85 -1.31 -9.70
C ILE A 351 -8.15 -2.08 -9.49
N ARG A 352 -8.09 -3.38 -9.18
CA ARG A 352 -9.30 -4.21 -9.04
C ARG A 352 -9.28 -5.25 -7.93
N ASN A 353 -10.44 -5.62 -7.42
CA ASN A 353 -10.57 -6.71 -6.44
C ASN A 353 -9.68 -6.52 -5.20
N ASN A 354 -9.31 -5.29 -4.82
CA ASN A 354 -8.51 -5.04 -3.63
C ASN A 354 -9.42 -4.75 -2.42
N LEU A 355 -8.99 -5.18 -1.24
CA LEU A 355 -9.57 -4.78 0.04
C LEU A 355 -8.63 -3.77 0.71
N VAL A 356 -9.09 -2.52 0.87
CA VAL A 356 -8.27 -1.43 1.42
C VAL A 356 -8.93 -0.88 2.68
N LEU A 357 -8.21 -0.96 3.80
CA LEU A 357 -8.72 -0.71 5.14
C LEU A 357 -7.91 0.35 5.87
N ASN A 358 -8.58 1.06 6.76
CA ASN A 358 -7.97 1.88 7.80
C ASN A 358 -7.01 2.97 7.29
N CYS A 359 -7.21 3.48 6.08
CA CYS A 359 -6.50 4.67 5.60
C CYS A 359 -7.18 5.90 6.19
N ALA A 360 -7.18 6.03 7.51
CA ALA A 360 -8.09 6.94 8.19
C ALA A 360 -7.89 8.40 7.76
N ASN A 361 -6.64 8.82 7.57
CA ASN A 361 -6.35 10.23 7.28
C ASN A 361 -6.47 10.61 5.80
N ASP A 362 -6.66 9.65 4.88
CA ASP A 362 -6.73 9.91 3.44
C ASP A 362 -7.46 8.84 2.60
N VAL A 363 -7.39 8.94 1.29
CA VAL A 363 -8.06 8.04 0.35
C VAL A 363 -7.42 6.64 0.35
N GLY A 364 -8.27 5.63 0.14
CA GLY A 364 -7.80 4.26 -0.07
C GLY A 364 -7.19 4.09 -1.46
N ILE A 365 -7.67 4.86 -2.45
CA ILE A 365 -7.13 4.86 -3.81
C ILE A 365 -6.92 6.30 -4.28
N TYR A 366 -5.75 6.59 -4.84
CA TYR A 366 -5.40 7.88 -5.40
C TYR A 366 -4.94 7.76 -6.86
N LEU A 367 -5.46 8.64 -7.72
CA LEU A 367 -5.08 8.73 -9.12
C LEU A 367 -4.53 10.14 -9.38
N ASN A 368 -3.25 10.26 -9.72
CA ASN A 368 -2.59 11.53 -10.01
C ASN A 368 -2.02 11.52 -11.42
N ARG A 369 -2.48 12.43 -12.30
CA ARG A 369 -2.10 12.47 -13.73
C ARG A 369 -2.10 11.07 -14.35
N ALA A 370 -3.14 10.29 -14.05
CA ALA A 370 -3.24 8.87 -14.34
C ALA A 370 -4.30 8.62 -15.42
N ALA A 371 -3.88 8.69 -16.70
CA ALA A 371 -4.79 8.62 -17.83
C ALA A 371 -5.29 7.19 -18.09
N GLY A 372 -6.52 7.04 -18.57
CA GLY A 372 -7.11 5.73 -18.91
C GLY A 372 -7.21 4.77 -17.71
N SER A 373 -7.33 5.29 -16.49
CA SER A 373 -7.33 4.47 -15.27
C SER A 373 -8.63 3.70 -15.11
N ARG A 374 -8.55 2.45 -14.66
CA ARG A 374 -9.72 1.59 -14.39
C ARG A 374 -9.71 1.13 -12.94
N VAL A 375 -10.76 1.47 -12.19
CA VAL A 375 -10.87 1.15 -10.75
C VAL A 375 -12.14 0.35 -10.51
N TYR A 376 -12.01 -0.97 -10.41
CA TYR A 376 -13.13 -1.89 -10.48
C TYR A 376 -13.24 -2.82 -9.27
N ASN A 377 -14.45 -3.00 -8.74
CA ASN A 377 -14.71 -4.08 -7.78
C ASN A 377 -13.75 -4.05 -6.57
N ASN A 378 -13.37 -2.88 -6.07
CA ASN A 378 -12.60 -2.77 -4.82
C ASN A 378 -13.55 -2.58 -3.64
N THR A 379 -13.14 -3.03 -2.46
CA THR A 379 -13.82 -2.74 -1.20
C THR A 379 -12.94 -1.83 -0.35
N LEU A 380 -13.40 -0.62 -0.04
CA LEU A 380 -12.65 0.38 0.74
C LEU A 380 -13.39 0.69 2.03
N TYR A 381 -12.81 0.39 3.18
CA TYR A 381 -13.45 0.60 4.47
C TYR A 381 -12.59 1.43 5.41
N ARG A 382 -13.21 2.45 6.03
CA ARG A 382 -12.52 3.45 6.85
C ARG A 382 -11.39 4.16 6.10
N THR A 383 -11.75 4.64 4.92
CA THR A 383 -10.92 5.52 4.10
C THR A 383 -11.73 6.75 3.71
N VAL A 384 -11.07 7.77 3.16
CA VAL A 384 -11.76 8.92 2.55
C VAL A 384 -12.42 8.58 1.20
N GLY A 385 -12.15 7.38 0.67
CA GLY A 385 -12.69 6.86 -0.59
C GLY A 385 -11.65 6.89 -1.71
N ILE A 386 -12.04 7.39 -2.87
CA ILE A 386 -11.23 7.42 -4.11
C ILE A 386 -11.12 8.86 -4.60
N ASP A 387 -9.89 9.35 -4.79
CA ASP A 387 -9.65 10.66 -5.38
C ASP A 387 -8.92 10.52 -6.71
N ALA A 388 -9.41 11.23 -7.74
CA ALA A 388 -8.74 11.45 -9.01
C ALA A 388 -8.33 12.92 -9.12
N ARG A 389 -7.11 13.21 -9.58
CA ARG A 389 -6.56 14.57 -9.54
C ARG A 389 -5.80 14.97 -10.80
N PHE A 390 -5.96 16.25 -11.15
CA PHE A 390 -5.37 16.94 -12.31
C PHE A 390 -5.97 16.54 -13.66
N GLY A 391 -5.89 17.46 -14.63
CA GLY A 391 -6.56 17.37 -15.92
C GLY A 391 -6.13 16.20 -16.80
N GLU A 392 -4.95 15.64 -16.56
CA GLU A 392 -4.45 14.47 -17.27
C GLU A 392 -5.01 13.14 -16.73
N THR A 393 -5.73 13.17 -15.60
CA THR A 393 -6.42 11.99 -15.08
C THR A 393 -7.80 11.87 -15.72
N ASP A 394 -8.04 10.74 -16.39
CA ASP A 394 -9.35 10.22 -16.71
C ASP A 394 -9.48 8.80 -16.15
N ALA A 395 -10.61 8.51 -15.49
CA ALA A 395 -10.82 7.25 -14.81
C ALA A 395 -12.24 6.69 -14.99
N ASP A 396 -12.34 5.39 -15.24
CA ASP A 396 -13.59 4.62 -15.19
C ASP A 396 -13.65 3.84 -13.86
N ILE A 397 -14.61 4.19 -13.00
CA ILE A 397 -14.69 3.71 -11.61
C ILE A 397 -16.03 2.99 -11.41
N ARG A 398 -15.99 1.66 -11.25
CA ARG A 398 -17.23 0.84 -11.25
C ARG A 398 -17.25 -0.29 -10.25
N ASN A 399 -18.45 -0.68 -9.84
CA ASN A 399 -18.70 -1.82 -8.98
C ASN A 399 -17.96 -1.80 -7.62
N ASN A 400 -17.48 -0.65 -7.15
CA ASN A 400 -16.75 -0.58 -5.88
C ASN A 400 -17.74 -0.49 -4.70
N VAL A 401 -17.35 -1.02 -3.54
CA VAL A 401 -18.06 -0.86 -2.27
C VAL A 401 -17.18 -0.04 -1.34
N LEU A 402 -17.60 1.15 -0.93
CA LEU A 402 -16.72 2.04 -0.18
C LEU A 402 -17.39 2.87 0.91
N THR A 403 -16.65 3.12 1.98
CA THR A 403 -16.86 4.29 2.83
C THR A 403 -16.21 5.53 2.21
N GLY A 404 -16.78 6.70 2.46
CA GLY A 404 -16.24 7.97 1.96
C GLY A 404 -16.90 8.34 0.64
N ARG A 405 -16.12 8.75 -0.35
CA ARG A 405 -16.65 9.27 -1.63
C ARG A 405 -15.76 8.93 -2.81
N ILE A 406 -16.27 9.19 -4.02
CA ILE A 406 -15.48 9.27 -5.24
C ILE A 406 -15.40 10.74 -5.64
N LYS A 407 -14.21 11.27 -5.93
CA LYS A 407 -14.03 12.69 -6.23
C LYS A 407 -12.97 12.97 -7.28
N GLY A 408 -13.38 13.59 -8.38
CA GLY A 408 -12.49 14.30 -9.30
C GLY A 408 -12.08 15.66 -8.73
N ARG A 409 -10.79 15.99 -8.83
CA ARG A 409 -10.20 17.25 -8.34
C ARG A 409 -9.30 17.86 -9.40
N ASP A 410 -9.16 19.19 -9.34
CA ASP A 410 -8.18 19.96 -10.13
C ASP A 410 -8.23 19.67 -11.64
N GLY A 411 -9.42 19.42 -12.19
CA GLY A 411 -9.65 19.17 -13.61
C GLY A 411 -9.72 17.70 -14.02
N ALA A 412 -9.54 16.74 -13.10
CA ALA A 412 -9.67 15.32 -13.41
C ALA A 412 -11.09 14.95 -13.87
N SER A 413 -11.16 14.04 -14.83
CA SER A 413 -12.42 13.46 -15.32
C SER A 413 -12.68 12.11 -14.67
N VAL A 414 -13.88 11.91 -14.11
CA VAL A 414 -14.30 10.65 -13.52
C VAL A 414 -15.60 10.20 -14.15
N ASN A 415 -15.58 9.03 -14.76
CA ASN A 415 -16.77 8.32 -15.20
C ASN A 415 -17.06 7.20 -14.18
N GLU A 416 -18.15 7.34 -13.42
CA GLU A 416 -18.49 6.37 -12.37
C GLU A 416 -19.89 5.78 -12.57
N ALA A 417 -20.04 4.49 -12.24
CA ALA A 417 -21.30 3.78 -12.30
C ALA A 417 -21.29 2.58 -11.35
N ASP A 418 -22.45 2.17 -10.85
CA ASP A 418 -22.63 0.93 -10.08
C ASP A 418 -21.74 0.84 -8.82
N ASN A 419 -21.32 1.97 -8.22
CA ASN A 419 -20.58 1.97 -6.95
C ASN A 419 -21.57 2.05 -5.77
N LEU A 420 -21.34 1.27 -4.72
CA LEU A 420 -22.07 1.32 -3.46
C LEU A 420 -21.27 2.10 -2.43
N ILE A 421 -21.73 3.33 -2.14
CA ILE A 421 -21.15 4.16 -1.08
C ILE A 421 -22.00 3.98 0.18
N GLY A 422 -21.36 3.58 1.27
CA GLY A 422 -22.00 3.33 2.56
C GLY A 422 -21.27 3.97 3.73
N SER A 423 -22.01 4.30 4.77
CA SER A 423 -21.47 4.67 6.07
C SER A 423 -20.83 3.47 6.78
N ARG A 424 -20.04 3.73 7.82
CA ARG A 424 -19.46 2.68 8.67
C ARG A 424 -20.53 1.72 9.22
N ARG A 425 -21.66 2.27 9.68
CA ARG A 425 -22.78 1.47 10.22
C ARG A 425 -23.44 0.58 9.16
N GLU A 426 -23.39 0.97 7.89
CA GLU A 426 -23.87 0.14 6.79
C GLU A 426 -22.93 -1.03 6.53
N PHE A 427 -21.62 -0.79 6.52
CA PHE A 427 -20.63 -1.88 6.46
C PHE A 427 -20.77 -2.87 7.62
N GLU A 428 -21.01 -2.39 8.84
CA GLU A 428 -21.27 -3.25 10.01
C GLU A 428 -22.61 -4.02 9.89
N ARG A 429 -23.54 -3.60 9.03
CA ARG A 429 -24.75 -4.37 8.70
C ARG A 429 -24.50 -5.39 7.59
N TRP A 430 -23.74 -5.01 6.57
CA TRP A 430 -23.45 -5.86 5.41
C TRP A 430 -22.45 -6.97 5.72
N PHE A 431 -21.45 -6.69 6.55
CA PHE A 431 -20.32 -7.59 6.82
C PHE A 431 -20.25 -8.00 8.29
N MET A 432 -19.59 -9.14 8.54
CA MET A 432 -19.47 -9.73 9.87
C MET A 432 -18.65 -8.87 10.84
N GLU A 433 -17.36 -8.67 10.57
CA GLU A 433 -16.46 -7.84 11.40
C GLU A 433 -15.43 -7.07 10.54
N PRO A 434 -15.88 -6.04 9.78
CA PRO A 434 -15.02 -5.34 8.82
C PRO A 434 -13.83 -4.60 9.46
N ASP A 435 -13.91 -4.25 10.75
CA ASP A 435 -12.81 -3.61 11.49
C ASP A 435 -11.57 -4.51 11.64
N VAL A 436 -11.72 -5.84 11.55
CA VAL A 436 -10.62 -6.85 11.61
C VAL A 436 -10.46 -7.60 10.28
N ALA A 437 -10.88 -6.98 9.17
CA ALA A 437 -10.85 -7.56 7.83
C ALA A 437 -11.69 -8.84 7.65
N ASP A 438 -12.68 -9.10 8.53
CA ASP A 438 -13.68 -10.15 8.28
C ASP A 438 -14.84 -9.56 7.45
N PHE A 439 -14.70 -9.68 6.14
CA PHE A 439 -15.70 -9.28 5.15
C PHE A 439 -16.64 -10.43 4.76
N GLY A 440 -16.79 -11.45 5.62
CA GLY A 440 -17.88 -12.40 5.50
C GLY A 440 -19.23 -11.67 5.44
N LEU A 441 -20.16 -12.16 4.61
CA LEU A 441 -21.43 -11.50 4.37
C LEU A 441 -22.42 -11.78 5.51
N ARG A 442 -22.99 -10.70 6.06
CA ARG A 442 -24.10 -10.73 7.02
C ARG A 442 -25.43 -10.43 6.34
N ASP A 443 -25.45 -9.39 5.50
CA ASP A 443 -26.60 -8.96 4.71
C ASP A 443 -26.13 -8.56 3.31
N GLY A 444 -26.63 -9.27 2.31
CA GLY A 444 -26.22 -9.14 0.91
C GLY A 444 -27.12 -8.29 0.04
N ASP A 445 -28.23 -7.76 0.56
CA ASP A 445 -29.30 -7.18 -0.25
C ASP A 445 -28.84 -5.99 -1.11
N ALA A 446 -27.77 -5.30 -0.72
CA ALA A 446 -27.21 -4.18 -1.46
C ALA A 446 -25.99 -4.55 -2.34
N ILE A 447 -25.45 -5.77 -2.20
CA ILE A 447 -24.14 -6.16 -2.73
C ILE A 447 -24.26 -7.28 -3.77
N VAL A 448 -25.01 -8.32 -3.42
CA VAL A 448 -25.05 -9.57 -4.19
C VAL A 448 -25.81 -9.35 -5.50
N SER A 449 -25.21 -9.72 -6.62
CA SER A 449 -25.79 -9.62 -7.97
C SER A 449 -26.18 -8.20 -8.41
N HIS A 450 -25.60 -7.17 -7.77
CA HIS A 450 -25.83 -5.77 -8.10
C HIS A 450 -24.77 -5.15 -9.04
N GLY A 451 -23.64 -5.82 -9.23
CA GLY A 451 -22.59 -5.37 -10.13
C GLY A 451 -22.90 -5.61 -11.61
N LYS A 452 -22.14 -4.93 -12.48
CA LYS A 452 -22.14 -5.17 -13.92
C LYS A 452 -20.92 -5.99 -14.33
N PRO A 453 -21.05 -6.95 -15.27
CA PRO A 453 -19.87 -7.61 -15.83
C PRO A 453 -18.92 -6.60 -16.47
N LEU A 454 -17.65 -6.65 -16.10
CA LEU A 454 -16.61 -5.77 -16.64
C LEU A 454 -15.54 -6.60 -17.37
N PRO A 455 -15.09 -6.20 -18.58
CA PRO A 455 -14.05 -6.91 -19.30
C PRO A 455 -12.80 -7.12 -18.44
N GLY A 456 -12.36 -8.37 -18.36
CA GLY A 456 -11.18 -8.77 -17.61
C GLY A 456 -11.39 -8.96 -16.11
N VAL A 457 -12.51 -8.54 -15.51
CA VAL A 457 -12.80 -8.77 -14.07
C VAL A 457 -13.58 -10.08 -13.93
N THR A 458 -12.87 -11.20 -14.03
CA THR A 458 -13.47 -12.55 -14.06
C THR A 458 -13.40 -13.29 -12.73
N ASP A 459 -12.60 -12.80 -11.79
CA ASP A 459 -12.43 -13.37 -10.46
C ASP A 459 -12.58 -12.30 -9.36
N ASP A 460 -12.57 -12.74 -8.10
CA ASP A 460 -12.65 -11.90 -6.92
C ASP A 460 -11.29 -11.80 -6.18
N LEU A 461 -11.30 -11.18 -5.00
CA LEU A 461 -10.14 -11.00 -4.10
C LEU A 461 -9.42 -12.32 -3.78
N CYS A 462 -10.14 -13.43 -3.67
CA CYS A 462 -9.57 -14.74 -3.35
C CYS A 462 -9.31 -15.58 -4.62
N GLY A 463 -9.56 -15.03 -5.82
CA GLY A 463 -9.43 -15.75 -7.09
C GLY A 463 -10.64 -16.63 -7.42
N ASN A 464 -11.76 -16.50 -6.70
CA ASN A 464 -12.99 -17.21 -7.02
C ASN A 464 -13.63 -16.62 -8.27
N PRO A 465 -14.21 -17.43 -9.17
CA PRO A 465 -14.86 -16.93 -10.37
C PRO A 465 -16.09 -16.10 -10.02
N ARG A 466 -16.25 -14.96 -10.68
CA ARG A 466 -17.45 -14.12 -10.57
C ARG A 466 -18.60 -14.66 -11.40
N ASN A 467 -19.82 -14.34 -10.99
CA ASN A 467 -20.99 -14.54 -11.85
C ASN A 467 -20.82 -13.71 -13.14
N PRO A 468 -20.84 -14.34 -14.33
CA PRO A 468 -20.54 -13.66 -15.59
C PRO A 468 -21.65 -12.70 -16.04
N SER A 469 -22.83 -12.76 -15.43
CA SER A 469 -24.01 -11.97 -15.80
C SER A 469 -24.40 -10.94 -14.76
N GLN A 470 -24.21 -11.27 -13.48
CA GLN A 470 -24.59 -10.46 -12.33
C GLN A 470 -23.53 -10.64 -11.23
N PRO A 471 -22.31 -10.11 -11.43
CA PRO A 471 -21.27 -10.18 -10.40
C PRO A 471 -21.69 -9.38 -9.16
N ASP A 472 -21.09 -9.71 -8.03
CA ASP A 472 -21.30 -8.94 -6.80
C ASP A 472 -20.52 -7.63 -6.84
N LEU A 473 -21.02 -6.62 -6.11
CA LEU A 473 -20.29 -5.40 -5.87
C LEU A 473 -19.10 -5.64 -4.93
N GLY A 474 -18.03 -4.87 -5.13
CA GLY A 474 -16.85 -4.90 -4.28
C GLY A 474 -15.91 -6.07 -4.58
N ALA A 475 -14.97 -6.30 -3.67
CA ALA A 475 -13.82 -7.16 -3.88
C ALA A 475 -14.13 -8.67 -3.81
N ILE A 476 -15.23 -9.08 -3.20
CA ILE A 476 -15.54 -10.49 -2.94
C ILE A 476 -16.77 -10.89 -3.75
N GLU A 477 -16.72 -12.08 -4.34
CA GLU A 477 -17.90 -12.75 -4.89
C GLU A 477 -18.47 -13.71 -3.83
N PHE A 478 -19.69 -13.47 -3.39
CA PHE A 478 -20.35 -14.26 -2.37
C PHE A 478 -21.11 -15.43 -3.01
N GLY A 479 -21.06 -16.59 -2.36
CA GLY A 479 -21.78 -17.78 -2.81
C GLY A 479 -20.97 -19.05 -2.60
N LYS A 480 -20.60 -19.72 -3.70
CA LYS A 480 -20.16 -21.14 -3.67
C LYS A 480 -18.80 -21.37 -3.03
N LEU A 481 -17.86 -20.44 -3.18
CA LEU A 481 -16.51 -20.58 -2.64
C LEU A 481 -16.29 -19.54 -1.55
N PRO A 482 -15.71 -19.93 -0.40
CA PRO A 482 -15.42 -18.98 0.66
C PRO A 482 -14.31 -18.00 0.22
N CYS A 483 -14.39 -16.78 0.69
CA CYS A 483 -13.30 -15.82 0.65
C CYS A 483 -13.17 -15.17 2.04
N HIS A 484 -12.10 -15.50 2.75
CA HIS A 484 -11.82 -15.00 4.09
C HIS A 484 -10.49 -14.24 4.08
N PRO A 485 -10.50 -12.92 3.84
CA PRO A 485 -9.27 -12.15 3.68
C PRO A 485 -8.33 -12.18 4.88
N ASN A 486 -8.87 -12.47 6.07
CA ASN A 486 -8.18 -12.51 7.36
C ASN A 486 -7.85 -13.93 7.86
N GLN A 487 -8.19 -14.98 7.11
CA GLN A 487 -7.93 -16.38 7.49
C GLN A 487 -7.25 -17.13 6.34
N ALA A 488 -6.63 -18.26 6.66
CA ALA A 488 -6.10 -19.13 5.62
C ALA A 488 -7.21 -19.53 4.64
N PRO A 489 -6.91 -19.64 3.33
CA PRO A 489 -7.80 -20.34 2.41
C PRO A 489 -8.10 -21.72 2.99
N ARG A 490 -9.39 -22.03 3.19
CA ARG A 490 -9.82 -23.34 3.72
C ARG A 490 -9.91 -24.39 2.62
#